data_AF-A0A1F9GMC6-F1
#
_entry.id   AF-A0A1F9GMC6-F1
#
_cell.length_a   1.000
_cell.length_b   1.000
_cell.length_c   1.000
_cell.angle_alpha   90.00
_cell.angle_beta   90.00
_cell.angle_gamma   90.00
#
_symmetry.space_group_name_H-M   'P 1'
#
loop_
_entity.id
_entity.type
_entity.pdbx_description
1 polymer ?
#
loop_
_entity_poly.entity_id
_entity_poly.type
_entity_poly.pdbx_seq_one_letter_code
_entity_poly.pdbx_strand_id
1 'polypeptide(L)'
;MDEVIRENRISDIDFVKIDTEGAELAILKGSQEEVSPKIFGLQVEVEFIEKCVGQPLFRDVDYFLNQKGFQIMDLRRQFWKRKVFNNFSGKGQLVFGDALYFKRLNVLAEEWSSLSDKGQRLSKLYKAVLCSLVCRMFDYSIAIVEIGRERGFLDSGEAGELSAWIEAEARHRELPNFPGREKLYALFNRIAEALKPKSFWGFSDSDRLIGNIKDL
;
A
#
# COMPACT_ATOMS: atom_id res chain seq x y z
N MET A 1 -13.15 -14.83 7.41
CA MET A 1 -13.31 -13.36 7.54
C MET A 1 -14.74 -12.94 7.27
N ASP A 2 -15.36 -13.40 6.18
CA ASP A 2 -16.75 -13.06 5.83
C ASP A 2 -17.74 -13.35 6.99
N GLU A 3 -17.59 -14.49 7.66
CA GLU A 3 -18.40 -14.84 8.85
C GLU A 3 -18.30 -13.80 9.96
N VAL A 4 -17.07 -13.40 10.32
CA VAL A 4 -16.82 -12.38 11.36
C VAL A 4 -17.48 -11.04 10.99
N ILE A 5 -17.40 -10.63 9.72
CA ILE A 5 -18.04 -9.40 9.23
C ILE A 5 -19.57 -9.46 9.38
N ARG A 6 -20.18 -10.59 9.01
CA ARG A 6 -21.63 -10.80 9.18
C ARG A 6 -22.06 -10.77 10.64
N GLU A 7 -21.36 -11.50 11.50
CA GLU A 7 -21.68 -11.58 12.94
C GLU A 7 -21.61 -10.21 13.61
N ASN A 8 -20.61 -9.40 13.23
CA ASN A 8 -20.42 -8.05 13.76
C ASN A 8 -21.26 -6.99 13.03
N ARG A 9 -22.09 -7.37 12.05
CA ARG A 9 -22.96 -6.48 11.27
C ARG A 9 -22.21 -5.30 10.65
N ILE A 10 -20.98 -5.54 10.20
CA ILE A 10 -20.17 -4.53 9.51
C ILE A 10 -20.70 -4.42 8.07
N SER A 11 -21.32 -3.28 7.76
CA SER A 11 -22.06 -3.09 6.51
C SER A 11 -21.19 -2.68 5.32
N ASP A 12 -20.07 -2.01 5.57
CA ASP A 12 -19.16 -1.53 4.53
C ASP A 12 -17.71 -1.54 5.00
N ILE A 13 -16.81 -1.94 4.09
CA ILE A 13 -15.37 -2.05 4.34
C ILE A 13 -14.66 -1.60 3.06
N ASP A 14 -13.68 -0.72 3.22
CA ASP A 14 -12.91 -0.17 2.11
C ASP A 14 -11.43 -0.55 2.19
N PHE A 15 -10.93 -0.83 3.39
CA PHE A 15 -9.54 -1.20 3.61
C PHE A 15 -9.41 -2.25 4.71
N VAL A 16 -8.49 -3.22 4.52
CA VAL A 16 -8.22 -4.28 5.49
C VAL A 16 -6.74 -4.35 5.80
N LYS A 17 -6.37 -4.48 7.07
CA LYS A 17 -5.01 -4.86 7.48
C LYS A 17 -5.04 -6.30 8.00
N ILE A 18 -4.14 -7.15 7.51
CA ILE A 18 -3.94 -8.53 7.97
C ILE A 18 -2.49 -8.68 8.39
N ASP A 19 -2.29 -9.09 9.64
CA ASP A 19 -0.99 -9.13 10.30
C ASP A 19 -1.03 -10.32 11.27
N THR A 20 -0.81 -11.52 10.72
CA THR A 20 -1.19 -12.79 11.37
C THR A 20 -0.10 -13.86 11.22
N GLU A 21 1.17 -13.52 11.36
CA GLU A 21 2.36 -14.41 11.36
C GLU A 21 2.19 -15.76 10.61
N GLY A 22 1.71 -15.75 9.35
CA GLY A 22 1.60 -16.93 8.49
C GLY A 22 0.18 -17.48 8.23
N ALA A 23 -0.88 -16.89 8.79
CA ALA A 23 -2.27 -17.29 8.54
C ALA A 23 -2.97 -16.45 7.44
N GLU A 24 -2.26 -15.54 6.79
CA GLU A 24 -2.84 -14.49 5.94
C GLU A 24 -3.62 -15.07 4.76
N LEU A 25 -3.03 -16.06 4.07
CA LEU A 25 -3.67 -16.69 2.92
C LEU A 25 -4.96 -17.41 3.30
N ALA A 26 -5.03 -18.00 4.50
CA ALA A 26 -6.25 -18.66 4.98
C ALA A 26 -7.35 -17.63 5.27
N ILE A 27 -6.99 -16.51 5.89
CA ILE A 27 -7.91 -15.40 6.17
C ILE A 27 -8.45 -14.80 4.86
N LEU A 28 -7.57 -14.59 3.89
CA LEU A 28 -7.90 -14.10 2.54
C LEU A 28 -8.80 -15.09 1.78
N LYS A 29 -8.55 -16.40 1.87
CA LYS A 29 -9.44 -17.40 1.28
C LYS A 29 -10.82 -17.40 1.93
N GLY A 30 -10.91 -17.10 3.22
CA GLY A 30 -12.17 -16.94 3.94
C GLY A 30 -12.83 -15.56 3.78
N SER A 31 -12.42 -14.76 2.80
CA SER A 31 -12.91 -13.40 2.56
C SER A 31 -13.44 -13.15 1.14
N GLN A 32 -13.63 -14.22 0.38
CA GLN A 32 -13.82 -14.14 -1.07
C GLN A 32 -15.19 -13.63 -1.48
N GLU A 33 -16.22 -13.87 -0.66
CA GLU A 33 -17.61 -13.63 -1.04
C GLU A 33 -18.06 -12.23 -0.65
N GLU A 34 -17.66 -11.75 0.53
CA GLU A 34 -18.17 -10.46 1.03
C GLU A 34 -17.12 -9.36 1.08
N VAL A 35 -15.90 -9.66 1.50
CA VAL A 35 -14.89 -8.62 1.72
C VAL A 35 -14.08 -8.31 0.47
N SER A 36 -13.46 -9.32 -0.15
CA SER A 36 -12.59 -9.14 -1.33
C SER A 36 -13.25 -8.39 -2.50
N PRO A 37 -14.56 -8.55 -2.78
CA PRO A 37 -15.24 -7.79 -3.83
C PRO A 37 -15.50 -6.32 -3.47
N LYS A 38 -15.54 -5.95 -2.18
CA LYS A 38 -16.00 -4.62 -1.72
C LYS A 38 -14.89 -3.66 -1.32
N ILE A 39 -13.72 -4.20 -0.94
CA ILE A 39 -12.59 -3.39 -0.47
C ILE A 39 -11.83 -2.77 -1.63
N PHE A 40 -11.35 -1.54 -1.41
CA PHE A 40 -10.46 -0.83 -2.30
C PHE A 40 -9.01 -1.30 -2.15
N GLY A 41 -8.56 -1.55 -0.92
CA GLY A 41 -7.17 -1.90 -0.67
C GLY A 41 -6.98 -2.75 0.57
N LEU A 42 -5.76 -3.26 0.71
CA LEU A 42 -5.37 -4.00 1.89
C LEU A 42 -3.87 -3.92 2.12
N GLN A 43 -3.48 -4.07 3.39
CA GLN A 43 -2.10 -4.29 3.80
C GLN A 43 -2.00 -5.68 4.42
N VAL A 44 -1.04 -6.49 3.96
CA VAL A 44 -0.89 -7.88 4.39
C VAL A 44 0.57 -8.15 4.75
N GLU A 45 0.81 -8.72 5.93
CA GLU A 45 2.13 -9.27 6.26
C GLU A 45 2.45 -10.45 5.33
N VAL A 46 3.64 -10.46 4.75
CA VAL A 46 4.05 -11.46 3.78
C VAL A 46 5.42 -12.02 4.12
N GLU A 47 5.56 -13.32 3.94
CA GLU A 47 6.79 -14.05 4.26
C GLU A 47 7.58 -14.37 3.00
N PHE A 48 8.88 -14.09 3.01
CA PHE A 48 9.80 -14.41 1.90
C PHE A 48 10.59 -15.69 2.16
N ILE A 49 10.60 -16.17 3.40
CA ILE A 49 11.16 -17.45 3.79
C ILE A 49 10.14 -18.22 4.63
N GLU A 50 10.29 -19.53 4.67
CA GLU A 50 9.48 -20.40 5.52
C GLU A 50 10.05 -20.40 6.95
N LYS A 51 9.35 -19.75 7.90
CA LYS A 51 9.67 -19.78 9.35
C LYS A 51 9.01 -20.97 10.04
N CYS A 52 7.80 -21.30 9.61
CA CYS A 52 6.99 -22.44 10.05
C CYS A 52 6.68 -23.36 8.86
N VAL A 53 6.67 -24.67 9.10
CA VAL A 53 6.43 -25.67 8.05
C VAL A 53 5.05 -25.49 7.41
N GLY A 54 5.00 -25.40 6.09
CA GLY A 54 3.81 -25.24 5.28
C GLY A 54 3.23 -23.83 5.25
N GLN A 55 3.93 -22.82 5.80
CA GLN A 55 3.42 -21.45 5.78
C GLN A 55 3.40 -20.89 4.34
N PRO A 56 2.36 -20.13 3.97
CA PRO A 56 2.32 -19.46 2.68
C PRO A 56 3.43 -18.40 2.59
N LEU A 57 3.97 -18.22 1.38
CA LEU A 57 4.94 -17.18 1.10
C LEU A 57 4.31 -16.04 0.30
N PHE A 58 5.04 -14.94 0.16
CA PHE A 58 4.65 -13.75 -0.60
C PHE A 58 4.06 -14.12 -1.97
N ARG A 59 4.70 -15.03 -2.71
CA ARG A 59 4.23 -15.47 -4.03
C ARG A 59 2.84 -16.10 -4.00
N ASP A 60 2.48 -16.80 -2.93
CA ASP A 60 1.18 -17.46 -2.81
C ASP A 60 0.09 -16.43 -2.50
N VAL A 61 0.41 -15.46 -1.64
CA VAL A 61 -0.45 -14.33 -1.30
C VAL A 61 -0.64 -13.40 -2.50
N ASP A 62 0.45 -12.98 -3.15
CA ASP A 62 0.43 -12.12 -4.34
C ASP A 62 -0.34 -12.78 -5.48
N TYR A 63 -0.09 -14.07 -5.75
CA TYR A 63 -0.85 -14.81 -6.76
C TYR A 63 -2.36 -14.77 -6.45
N PHE A 64 -2.76 -15.07 -5.22
CA PHE A 64 -4.17 -15.04 -4.82
C PHE A 64 -4.78 -13.65 -5.00
N LEU A 65 -4.13 -12.60 -4.48
CA LEU A 65 -4.64 -11.22 -4.56
C LEU A 65 -4.70 -10.71 -6.00
N ASN A 66 -3.74 -11.08 -6.84
CA ASN A 66 -3.72 -10.74 -8.26
C ASN A 66 -4.97 -11.29 -9.00
N GLN A 67 -5.33 -12.55 -8.72
CA GLN A 67 -6.55 -13.18 -9.25
C GLN A 67 -7.84 -12.46 -8.79
N LYS A 68 -7.80 -11.78 -7.64
CA LYS A 68 -8.94 -11.02 -7.10
C LYS A 68 -8.99 -9.56 -7.52
N GLY A 69 -8.17 -9.17 -8.50
CA GLY A 69 -8.20 -7.80 -9.02
C GLY A 69 -7.27 -6.83 -8.32
N PHE A 70 -6.46 -7.27 -7.37
CA PHE A 70 -5.50 -6.40 -6.67
C PHE A 70 -4.17 -6.33 -7.39
N GLN A 71 -3.43 -5.27 -7.13
CA GLN A 71 -2.05 -5.07 -7.57
C GLN A 71 -1.23 -4.52 -6.40
N ILE A 72 0.03 -4.95 -6.33
CA ILE A 72 0.95 -4.43 -5.32
C ILE A 72 1.29 -2.98 -5.63
N MET A 73 1.24 -2.15 -4.59
CA MET A 73 1.53 -0.72 -4.66
C MET A 73 2.84 -0.39 -3.97
N ASP A 74 3.11 -1.06 -2.85
CA ASP A 74 4.36 -0.91 -2.11
C ASP A 74 4.65 -2.14 -1.23
N LEU A 75 5.91 -2.26 -0.80
CA LEU A 75 6.38 -3.31 0.08
C LEU A 75 7.38 -2.75 1.10
N ARG A 76 6.98 -2.71 2.37
CA ARG A 76 7.89 -2.40 3.47
C ARG A 76 8.63 -3.67 3.89
N ARG A 77 9.92 -3.74 3.57
CA ARG A 77 10.71 -4.97 3.73
C ARG A 77 11.42 -5.07 5.07
N GLN A 78 11.57 -6.29 5.54
CA GLN A 78 12.28 -6.65 6.76
C GLN A 78 13.40 -7.64 6.45
N PHE A 79 14.60 -7.36 6.98
CA PHE A 79 15.81 -8.11 6.68
C PHE A 79 16.48 -8.61 7.94
N TRP A 80 16.93 -9.86 7.96
CA TRP A 80 17.71 -10.43 9.06
C TRP A 80 19.12 -10.82 8.64
N LYS A 81 20.09 -10.47 9.47
CA LYS A 81 21.49 -10.87 9.32
C LYS A 81 21.73 -12.23 9.95
N ARG A 82 22.63 -13.00 9.34
CA ARG A 82 23.16 -14.22 9.95
C ARG A 82 24.02 -13.83 11.17
N LYS A 83 23.99 -14.65 12.23
CA LYS A 83 24.76 -14.40 13.46
C LYS A 83 26.26 -14.19 13.20
N VAL A 84 26.82 -14.89 12.20
CA VAL A 84 28.24 -14.77 11.82
C VAL A 84 28.63 -13.39 11.25
N PHE A 85 27.65 -12.56 10.87
CA PHE A 85 27.90 -11.29 10.19
C PHE A 85 26.84 -10.21 10.56
N ASN A 86 26.46 -10.11 11.82
CA ASN A 86 25.42 -9.18 12.27
C ASN A 86 25.96 -7.78 12.66
N ASN A 87 27.26 -7.67 12.98
CA ASN A 87 27.92 -6.44 13.45
C ASN A 87 28.43 -5.47 12.37
N PHE A 88 28.17 -5.76 11.08
CA PHE A 88 28.66 -4.96 9.95
C PHE A 88 27.53 -4.16 9.30
N SER A 89 27.87 -3.14 8.50
CA SER A 89 26.90 -2.37 7.72
C SER A 89 26.26 -3.21 6.59
N GLY A 90 25.17 -2.72 6.02
CA GLY A 90 24.41 -3.40 4.96
C GLY A 90 23.19 -4.16 5.48
N LYS A 91 22.29 -4.55 4.57
CA LYS A 91 21.08 -5.32 4.89
C LYS A 91 21.39 -6.83 5.02
N GLY A 92 20.52 -7.53 5.72
CA GLY A 92 20.53 -9.00 5.78
C GLY A 92 19.80 -9.65 4.61
N GLN A 93 19.35 -10.89 4.81
CA GLN A 93 18.42 -11.57 3.91
C GLN A 93 17.01 -11.01 4.11
N LEU A 94 16.25 -10.82 3.03
CA LEU A 94 14.82 -10.49 3.09
C LEU A 94 14.05 -11.66 3.74
N VAL A 95 13.32 -11.39 4.82
CA VAL A 95 12.62 -12.43 5.59
C VAL A 95 11.12 -12.27 5.52
N PHE A 96 10.60 -11.08 5.78
CA PHE A 96 9.17 -10.77 5.73
C PHE A 96 8.96 -9.31 5.34
N GLY A 97 7.73 -8.87 5.24
CA GLY A 97 7.40 -7.47 5.02
C GLY A 97 5.91 -7.21 5.08
N ASP A 98 5.54 -5.93 5.06
CA ASP A 98 4.16 -5.49 4.87
C ASP A 98 3.95 -5.13 3.40
N ALA A 99 3.06 -5.84 2.71
CA ALA A 99 2.71 -5.54 1.32
C ALA A 99 1.40 -4.75 1.25
N LEU A 100 1.44 -3.59 0.59
CA LEU A 100 0.29 -2.74 0.32
C LEU A 100 -0.28 -3.07 -1.07
N TYR A 101 -1.56 -3.39 -1.13
CA TYR A 101 -2.28 -3.67 -2.36
C TYR A 101 -3.45 -2.72 -2.54
N PHE A 102 -3.65 -2.23 -3.76
CA PHE A 102 -4.89 -1.58 -4.18
C PHE A 102 -5.55 -2.39 -5.29
N LYS A 103 -6.87 -2.30 -5.38
CA LYS A 103 -7.66 -2.86 -6.46
C LYS A 103 -7.30 -2.14 -7.75
N ARG A 104 -7.06 -2.86 -8.84
CA ARG A 104 -6.70 -2.29 -10.13
C ARG A 104 -7.78 -1.33 -10.63
N LEU A 105 -7.33 -0.23 -11.22
CA LEU A 105 -8.17 0.83 -11.78
C LEU A 105 -9.30 0.32 -12.67
N ASN A 106 -9.00 -0.60 -13.59
CA ASN A 106 -10.01 -1.17 -14.49
C ASN A 106 -11.06 -2.01 -13.75
N VAL A 107 -10.67 -2.70 -12.68
CA VAL A 107 -11.60 -3.48 -11.85
C VAL A 107 -12.51 -2.55 -11.06
N LEU A 108 -11.94 -1.50 -10.45
CA LEU A 108 -12.70 -0.48 -9.72
C LEU A 108 -13.74 0.21 -10.61
N ALA A 109 -13.34 0.57 -11.83
CA ALA A 109 -14.24 1.23 -12.78
C ALA A 109 -15.48 0.38 -13.06
N GLU A 110 -15.31 -0.92 -13.30
CA GLU A 110 -16.42 -1.85 -13.55
C GLU A 110 -17.26 -2.09 -12.29
N GLU A 111 -16.63 -2.31 -11.13
CA GLU A 111 -17.32 -2.52 -9.85
C GLU A 111 -18.19 -1.31 -9.49
N TRP A 112 -17.68 -0.08 -9.62
CA TRP A 112 -18.44 1.13 -9.30
C TRP A 112 -19.50 1.44 -10.35
N SER A 113 -19.23 1.18 -11.63
CA SER A 113 -20.26 1.29 -12.68
C SER A 113 -21.47 0.38 -12.42
N SER A 114 -21.24 -0.78 -11.78
CA SER A 114 -22.32 -1.72 -11.43
C SER A 114 -23.20 -1.29 -10.25
N LEU A 115 -22.76 -0.33 -9.44
CA LEU A 115 -23.55 0.19 -8.31
C LEU A 115 -24.73 1.00 -8.82
N SER A 116 -25.93 0.76 -8.29
CA SER A 116 -27.15 1.45 -8.75
C SER A 116 -27.24 2.91 -8.31
N ASP A 117 -26.66 3.25 -7.16
CA ASP A 117 -26.78 4.58 -6.56
C ASP A 117 -25.55 5.47 -6.83
N LYS A 118 -25.78 6.70 -7.29
CA LYS A 118 -24.70 7.69 -7.53
C LYS A 118 -23.96 8.01 -6.23
N GLY A 119 -24.67 8.10 -5.10
CA GLY A 119 -24.08 8.38 -3.79
C GLY A 119 -23.07 7.31 -3.36
N GLN A 120 -23.41 6.03 -3.56
CA GLN A 120 -22.51 4.91 -3.28
C GLN A 120 -21.25 4.95 -4.16
N ARG A 121 -21.39 5.25 -5.46
CA ARG A 121 -20.24 5.38 -6.38
C ARG A 121 -19.29 6.48 -5.91
N LEU A 122 -19.83 7.67 -5.60
CA LEU A 122 -19.05 8.79 -5.08
C LEU A 122 -18.40 8.45 -3.74
N SER A 123 -19.12 7.79 -2.84
CA SER A 123 -18.57 7.37 -1.55
C SER A 123 -17.36 6.45 -1.74
N LYS A 124 -17.46 5.42 -2.59
CA LYS A 124 -16.35 4.53 -2.90
C LYS A 124 -15.17 5.25 -3.55
N LEU A 125 -15.45 6.16 -4.49
CA LEU A 125 -14.42 6.99 -5.13
C LEU A 125 -13.67 7.83 -4.11
N TYR A 126 -14.37 8.61 -3.28
CA TYR A 126 -13.71 9.49 -2.30
C TYR A 126 -12.92 8.71 -1.27
N LYS A 127 -13.45 7.58 -0.79
CA LYS A 127 -12.72 6.71 0.14
C LYS A 127 -11.47 6.12 -0.50
N ALA A 128 -11.53 5.68 -1.76
CA ALA A 128 -10.37 5.22 -2.51
C ALA A 128 -9.30 6.32 -2.64
N VAL A 129 -9.71 7.55 -3.02
CA VAL A 129 -8.82 8.72 -3.07
C VAL A 129 -8.17 8.96 -1.70
N LEU A 130 -8.94 8.98 -0.61
CA LEU A 130 -8.44 9.16 0.75
C LEU A 130 -7.44 8.07 1.16
N CYS A 131 -7.75 6.80 0.90
CA CYS A 131 -6.85 5.68 1.18
C CYS A 131 -5.52 5.82 0.42
N SER A 132 -5.57 6.19 -0.86
CA SER A 132 -4.36 6.45 -1.66
C SER A 132 -3.55 7.62 -1.12
N LEU A 133 -4.20 8.69 -0.65
CA LEU A 133 -3.52 9.85 -0.06
C LEU A 133 -2.86 9.56 1.28
N VAL A 134 -3.50 8.78 2.14
CA VAL A 134 -2.90 8.31 3.40
C VAL A 134 -1.61 7.53 3.12
N CYS A 135 -1.59 6.75 2.03
CA CYS A 135 -0.42 6.03 1.56
C CYS A 135 0.52 6.89 0.68
N ARG A 136 0.21 8.18 0.49
CA ARG A 136 0.90 9.14 -0.40
C ARG A 136 1.03 8.70 -1.87
N MET A 137 0.16 7.80 -2.32
CA MET A 137 0.06 7.35 -3.70
C MET A 137 -0.71 8.37 -4.54
N PHE A 138 -0.16 9.58 -4.66
CA PHE A 138 -0.83 10.71 -5.31
C PHE A 138 -1.12 10.46 -6.79
N ASP A 139 -0.23 9.74 -7.50
CA ASP A 139 -0.45 9.34 -8.88
C ASP A 139 -1.71 8.46 -9.00
N TYR A 140 -1.86 7.50 -8.09
CA TYR A 140 -3.01 6.62 -8.05
C TYR A 140 -4.29 7.37 -7.66
N SER A 141 -4.20 8.31 -6.71
CA SER A 141 -5.31 9.21 -6.36
C SER A 141 -5.82 9.99 -7.57
N ILE A 142 -4.92 10.61 -8.35
CA ILE A 142 -5.30 11.32 -9.59
C ILE A 142 -5.94 10.37 -10.60
N ALA A 143 -5.38 9.17 -10.79
CA ALA A 143 -5.93 8.19 -11.71
C ALA A 143 -7.36 7.75 -11.32
N ILE A 144 -7.66 7.63 -10.01
CA ILE A 144 -9.02 7.36 -9.52
C ILE A 144 -9.99 8.50 -9.87
N VAL A 145 -9.57 9.76 -9.67
CA VAL A 145 -10.40 10.94 -10.02
C VAL A 145 -10.72 10.95 -11.50
N GLU A 146 -9.74 10.66 -12.34
CA GLU A 146 -9.91 10.63 -13.79
C GLU A 146 -10.89 9.54 -14.22
N ILE A 147 -10.83 8.34 -13.63
CA ILE A 147 -11.84 7.31 -13.87
C ILE A 147 -13.23 7.76 -13.45
N GLY A 148 -13.34 8.46 -12.32
CA GLY A 148 -14.60 9.05 -11.87
C GLY A 148 -15.17 10.03 -12.89
N ARG A 149 -14.32 10.85 -13.50
CA ARG A 149 -14.69 11.78 -14.56
C ARG A 149 -15.10 11.04 -15.84
N GLU A 150 -14.30 10.09 -16.30
CA GLU A 150 -14.55 9.30 -17.52
C GLU A 150 -15.85 8.50 -17.45
N ARG A 151 -16.16 7.93 -16.28
CA ARG A 151 -17.40 7.16 -16.04
C ARG A 151 -18.61 8.04 -15.69
N GLY A 152 -18.44 9.36 -15.66
CA GLY A 152 -19.49 10.34 -15.36
C GLY A 152 -19.96 10.32 -13.90
N PHE A 153 -19.14 9.84 -12.97
CA PHE A 153 -19.41 9.89 -11.53
C PHE A 153 -19.19 11.32 -11.01
N LEU A 154 -18.13 11.96 -11.48
CA LEU A 154 -17.77 13.36 -11.24
C LEU A 154 -17.97 14.17 -12.53
N ASP A 155 -18.42 15.41 -12.40
CA ASP A 155 -18.32 16.37 -13.51
C ASP A 155 -16.90 16.94 -13.65
N SER A 156 -16.65 17.66 -14.76
CA SER A 156 -15.33 18.22 -15.06
C SER A 156 -14.85 19.26 -14.02
N GLY A 157 -15.79 19.97 -13.37
CA GLY A 157 -15.47 20.93 -12.31
C GLY A 157 -15.05 20.21 -11.03
N GLU A 158 -15.87 19.26 -10.56
CA GLU A 158 -15.59 18.44 -9.38
C GLU A 158 -14.26 17.69 -9.51
N ALA A 159 -14.00 17.08 -10.67
CA ALA A 159 -12.75 16.38 -10.94
C ALA A 159 -11.54 17.34 -10.96
N GLY A 160 -11.71 18.54 -11.51
CA GLY A 160 -10.68 19.57 -11.57
C GLY A 160 -10.30 20.10 -10.18
N GLU A 161 -11.30 20.41 -9.34
CA GLU A 161 -11.09 20.86 -7.96
C GLU A 161 -10.37 19.82 -7.13
N LEU A 162 -10.81 18.56 -7.20
CA LEU A 162 -10.20 17.47 -6.45
C LEU A 162 -8.76 17.20 -6.90
N SER A 163 -8.50 17.21 -8.21
CA SER A 163 -7.14 17.05 -8.75
C SER A 163 -6.22 18.18 -8.31
N ALA A 164 -6.69 19.43 -8.36
CA ALA A 164 -5.92 20.58 -7.90
C ALA A 164 -5.56 20.49 -6.41
N TRP A 165 -6.49 20.01 -5.57
CA TRP A 165 -6.24 19.79 -4.15
C TRP A 165 -5.19 18.68 -3.91
N ILE A 166 -5.31 17.55 -4.61
CA ILE A 166 -4.34 16.44 -4.53
C ILE A 166 -2.94 16.92 -4.96
N GLU A 167 -2.84 17.68 -6.04
CA GLU A 167 -1.56 18.23 -6.51
C GLU A 167 -0.94 19.24 -5.55
N ALA A 168 -1.77 20.05 -4.88
CA ALA A 168 -1.29 20.98 -3.87
C ALA A 168 -0.70 20.22 -2.66
N GLU A 169 -1.38 19.16 -2.20
CA GLU A 169 -0.89 18.31 -1.11
C GLU A 169 0.41 17.57 -1.50
N ALA A 170 0.51 17.09 -2.74
CA ALA A 170 1.71 16.44 -3.25
C ALA A 170 2.94 17.37 -3.21
N ARG A 171 2.74 18.67 -3.44
CA ARG A 171 3.80 19.70 -3.49
C ARG A 171 4.26 20.21 -2.12
N HIS A 172 3.53 19.95 -1.03
CA HIS A 172 3.74 20.57 0.29
C HIS A 172 5.13 20.29 0.93
N ARG A 173 6.01 19.49 0.32
CA ARG A 173 7.32 19.13 0.90
C ARG A 173 8.52 19.22 -0.04
N GLU A 174 8.38 19.79 -1.24
CA GLU A 174 9.50 19.88 -2.17
C GLU A 174 10.19 21.25 -2.11
N LEU A 175 11.49 21.24 -1.84
CA LEU A 175 12.32 22.42 -2.09
C LEU A 175 12.34 22.70 -3.60
N PRO A 176 12.33 23.98 -4.03
CA PRO A 176 12.46 24.33 -5.43
C PRO A 176 13.77 23.79 -6.01
N ASN A 177 13.83 23.58 -7.33
CA ASN A 177 15.08 23.21 -7.99
C ASN A 177 16.08 24.38 -7.93
N PHE A 178 17.32 24.09 -7.56
CA PHE A 178 18.42 25.07 -7.54
C PHE A 178 19.74 24.43 -7.99
N PRO A 179 20.69 25.21 -8.56
CA PRO A 179 21.99 24.70 -8.98
C PRO A 179 22.73 24.03 -7.82
N GLY A 180 23.18 22.79 -8.02
CA GLY A 180 23.90 22.04 -6.99
C GLY A 180 23.00 21.27 -5.99
N ARG A 181 21.67 21.29 -6.14
CA ARG A 181 20.73 20.48 -5.33
C ARG A 181 21.16 19.01 -5.20
N GLU A 182 21.53 18.38 -6.32
CA GLU A 182 21.99 16.98 -6.34
C GLU A 182 23.29 16.76 -5.56
N LYS A 183 24.24 17.70 -5.66
CA LYS A 183 25.50 17.65 -4.92
C LYS A 183 25.26 17.78 -3.41
N LEU A 184 24.37 18.68 -3.02
CA LEU A 184 23.97 18.88 -1.63
C LEU A 184 23.25 17.64 -1.09
N TYR A 185 22.30 17.09 -1.86
CA TYR A 185 21.62 15.84 -1.53
C TYR A 185 22.61 14.68 -1.36
N ALA A 186 23.55 14.51 -2.28
CA ALA A 186 24.59 13.48 -2.18
C ALA A 186 25.48 13.64 -0.94
N LEU A 187 25.81 14.88 -0.56
CA LEU A 187 26.56 15.18 0.66
C LEU A 187 25.77 14.78 1.91
N PHE A 188 24.50 15.21 2.00
CA PHE A 188 23.64 14.85 3.13
C PHE A 188 23.42 13.35 3.23
N ASN A 189 23.19 12.65 2.11
CA ASN A 189 23.07 11.19 2.11
C ASN A 189 24.33 10.49 2.58
N ARG A 190 25.52 10.95 2.19
CA ARG A 190 26.78 10.36 2.69
C ARG A 190 26.91 10.52 4.21
N ILE A 191 26.53 11.68 4.73
CA ILE A 191 26.52 11.93 6.18
C ILE A 191 25.47 11.05 6.87
N ALA A 192 24.26 10.98 6.32
CA ALA A 192 23.18 10.16 6.85
C ALA A 192 23.55 8.68 6.90
N GLU A 193 24.14 8.13 5.83
CA GLU A 193 24.62 6.74 5.78
C GLU A 193 25.77 6.50 6.77
N ALA A 194 26.66 7.46 6.97
CA ALA A 194 27.72 7.34 7.99
C ALA A 194 27.18 7.35 9.43
N LEU A 195 26.06 8.02 9.67
CA LEU A 195 25.38 8.08 10.96
C LEU A 195 24.33 6.97 11.16
N LYS A 196 23.98 6.25 10.10
CA LYS A 196 22.94 5.23 10.13
C LYS A 196 23.35 4.11 11.10
N PRO A 197 22.47 3.71 12.04
CA PRO A 197 22.75 2.59 12.93
C PRO A 197 23.07 1.33 12.13
N LYS A 198 24.02 0.52 12.59
CA LYS A 198 24.44 -0.71 11.90
C LYS A 198 23.31 -1.74 11.72
N SER A 199 22.30 -1.70 12.59
CA SER A 199 21.03 -2.45 12.52
C SER A 199 20.17 -2.15 13.75
N PHE A 200 18.87 -2.42 13.64
CA PHE A 200 17.95 -2.50 14.78
C PHE A 200 18.23 -3.81 15.54
N TRP A 201 18.49 -3.71 16.85
CA TRP A 201 18.93 -4.82 17.73
C TRP A 201 20.20 -5.58 17.28
N GLY A 202 20.99 -5.04 16.37
CA GLY A 202 22.22 -5.69 15.94
C GLY A 202 22.05 -6.76 14.86
N PHE A 203 20.82 -7.12 14.45
CA PHE A 203 20.59 -8.17 13.44
C PHE A 203 19.41 -7.91 12.48
N SER A 204 18.56 -6.93 12.75
CA SER A 204 17.38 -6.61 11.93
C SER A 204 17.53 -5.27 11.22
N ASP A 205 17.07 -5.17 9.98
CA ASP A 205 16.94 -3.91 9.23
C ASP A 205 15.55 -3.86 8.60
N SER A 206 14.95 -2.67 8.56
CA SER A 206 13.57 -2.47 8.12
C SER A 206 13.45 -1.20 7.32
N ASP A 207 12.69 -1.25 6.23
CA ASP A 207 12.15 -0.01 5.67
C ASP A 207 11.22 0.64 6.73
N ARG A 208 11.26 1.98 6.86
CA ARG A 208 10.62 2.65 8.01
C ARG A 208 9.12 2.78 7.84
N LEU A 209 8.69 3.10 6.61
CA LEU A 209 7.31 3.42 6.28
C LEU A 209 6.83 2.55 5.11
N ILE A 210 5.51 2.41 5.02
CA ILE A 210 4.82 1.83 3.87
C ILE A 210 4.06 2.95 3.13
N GLY A 211 3.94 2.83 1.83
CA GLY A 211 3.45 3.86 0.93
C GLY A 211 4.57 4.72 0.34
N ASN A 212 4.22 5.67 -0.52
CA ASN A 212 5.19 6.60 -1.13
C ASN A 212 5.53 7.76 -0.17
N ILE A 213 5.82 7.41 1.08
CA ILE A 213 6.39 8.33 2.05
C ILE A 213 7.89 8.25 1.87
N LYS A 214 8.46 9.19 1.11
CA LYS A 214 9.92 9.28 0.95
C LYS A 214 10.55 9.29 2.34
N ASP A 215 11.25 8.21 2.68
CA ASP A 215 12.13 8.18 3.84
C ASP A 215 13.16 9.29 3.65
N LEU A 216 13.19 10.24 4.60
CA LEU A 216 14.21 11.28 4.70
C LEU A 216 15.61 10.66 4.82
#